data_AF-A0A813KN87-F1
#
_entry.id   AF-A0A813KN87-F1
#
_cell.length_a   1.000
_cell.length_b   1.000
_cell.length_c   1.000
_cell.angle_alpha   90.00
_cell.angle_beta   90.00
_cell.angle_gamma   90.00
#
_symmetry.space_group_name_H-M   'P 1'
#
loop_
_entity.id
_entity.type
_entity.pdbx_description
1 polymer ?
#
loop_
_entity_poly.entity_id
_entity_poly.type
_entity_poly.pdbx_seq_one_letter_code
_entity_poly.pdbx_strand_id
1 'polypeptide(L)'
;VEQAWREAQDIVQRALPLLRACAPPRRIVAAQVPAGGSGSNPEASLDEVDGSVHEAPPPPEDASQFFAQEVARGLTCIDCGLPDADWASVSYGTYLCVDCAGRHRGLGVHLSFVRSTTMDIWSKGQLRRMQLGGSNRFREFLRSYPKLVEEPQTSAALMHRSSF
;
A
#
# COMPACT_ATOMS: atom_id res chain seq x y z
N VAL A 1 30.98 -7.57 10.27
CA VAL A 1 29.62 -8.11 10.05
C VAL A 1 28.71 -7.79 11.24
N GLU A 2 29.12 -8.14 12.47
CA GLU A 2 28.33 -7.87 13.69
C GLU A 2 28.12 -6.37 13.98
N GLN A 3 29.14 -5.55 13.74
CA GLN A 3 29.04 -4.09 13.90
C GLN A 3 28.04 -3.46 12.90
N ALA A 4 28.12 -3.82 11.62
CA ALA A 4 27.18 -3.37 10.59
C ALA A 4 25.74 -3.81 10.89
N TRP A 5 25.55 -4.98 11.50
CA TRP A 5 24.23 -5.46 11.92
C TRP A 5 23.67 -4.65 13.10
N ARG A 6 24.50 -4.32 14.10
CA ARG A 6 24.11 -3.46 15.23
C ARG A 6 23.77 -2.04 14.79
N GLU A 7 24.56 -1.49 13.87
CA GLU A 7 24.30 -0.17 13.28
C GLU A 7 22.99 -0.16 12.47
N ALA A 8 22.72 -1.20 11.69
CA ALA A 8 21.44 -1.36 10.98
C ALA A 8 20.25 -1.46 11.95
N GLN A 9 20.39 -2.20 13.06
CA GLN A 9 19.35 -2.30 14.08
C GLN A 9 19.08 -0.97 14.79
N ASP A 10 20.11 -0.21 15.10
CA ASP A 10 19.97 1.11 15.73
C ASP A 10 19.22 2.09 14.82
N ILE A 11 19.51 2.07 13.52
CA ILE A 11 18.77 2.85 12.51
C ILE A 11 17.28 2.46 12.49
N VAL A 12 16.99 1.15 12.51
CA VAL A 12 15.60 0.64 12.53
C VAL A 12 14.88 1.06 13.82
N GLN A 13 15.54 0.98 14.98
CA GLN A 13 14.96 1.38 16.27
C GLN A 13 14.66 2.88 16.33
N ARG A 14 15.54 3.72 15.79
CA ARG A 14 15.31 5.17 15.71
C ARG A 14 14.21 5.55 14.71
N ALA A 15 14.04 4.77 13.65
CA ALA A 15 12.97 4.97 12.66
C ALA A 15 11.60 4.44 13.14
N LEU A 16 11.56 3.54 14.13
CA LEU A 16 10.35 2.85 14.58
C LEU A 16 9.21 3.81 15.02
N PRO A 17 9.46 4.92 15.74
CA PRO A 17 8.40 5.87 16.09
C PRO A 17 7.79 6.57 14.85
N LEU A 18 8.60 6.84 13.83
CA LEU A 18 8.17 7.46 12.58
C LEU A 18 7.34 6.49 11.72
N LEU A 19 7.75 5.22 11.70
CA LEU A 19 7.00 4.14 11.04
C LEU A 19 5.66 3.88 11.72
N ARG A 20 5.59 4.00 13.06
CA ARG A 20 4.34 3.92 13.82
C ARG A 20 3.42 5.11 13.58
N ALA A 21 3.97 6.31 13.37
CA ALA A 21 3.21 7.51 13.03
C ALA A 21 2.62 7.47 11.60
N CYS A 22 3.25 6.72 10.68
CA CYS A 22 2.73 6.45 9.34
C CYS A 22 1.80 5.23 9.26
N ALA A 23 1.39 4.64 10.39
CA ALA A 23 0.37 3.60 10.36
C ALA A 23 -0.91 4.18 9.72
N PRO A 24 -1.54 3.49 8.75
CA PRO A 24 -2.74 4.00 8.10
C PRO A 24 -3.80 4.31 9.17
N PRO A 25 -4.66 5.33 8.98
CA PRO A 25 -5.67 5.66 9.97
C PRO A 25 -6.46 4.39 10.29
N ARG A 26 -6.40 3.96 11.55
CA ARG A 26 -7.22 2.86 12.04
C ARG A 26 -8.65 3.20 11.66
N ARG A 27 -9.27 2.34 10.85
CA ARG A 27 -10.66 2.45 10.39
C ARG A 27 -11.53 2.84 11.58
N ILE A 28 -11.93 4.10 11.67
CA ILE A 28 -12.92 4.55 12.65
C ILE A 28 -14.22 3.93 12.18
N VAL A 29 -14.56 2.76 12.73
CA VAL A 29 -15.92 2.27 12.64
C VAL A 29 -16.73 3.23 13.51
N ALA A 30 -17.51 4.09 12.87
CA ALA A 30 -18.44 4.97 13.55
C ALA A 30 -19.46 4.10 14.31
N ALA A 31 -19.21 3.86 15.59
CA ALA A 31 -20.22 3.37 16.49
C ALA A 31 -21.01 4.59 16.97
N GLN A 32 -22.21 4.79 16.42
CA GLN A 32 -23.24 5.60 17.08
C GLN A 32 -23.45 5.04 18.49
N VAL A 33 -23.07 5.80 19.51
CA VAL A 33 -23.43 5.52 20.90
C VAL A 33 -24.70 6.32 21.23
N PRO A 34 -25.80 5.69 21.68
CA PRO A 34 -26.94 6.44 22.19
C PRO A 34 -26.59 7.03 23.56
N ALA A 35 -27.03 8.26 23.79
CA ALA A 35 -26.82 8.98 25.04
C ALA A 35 -27.62 8.36 26.19
N GLY A 36 -26.95 8.10 27.32
CA GLY A 36 -27.60 7.87 28.61
C GLY A 36 -26.79 7.03 29.59
N GLY A 37 -26.42 7.61 30.74
CA GLY A 37 -26.03 6.83 31.94
C GLY A 37 -24.77 7.33 32.67
N SER A 38 -24.99 7.99 33.80
CA SER A 38 -24.03 8.47 34.80
C SER A 38 -23.41 7.34 35.66
N GLY A 39 -22.14 7.49 36.10
CA GLY A 39 -21.63 6.79 37.29
C GLY A 39 -20.13 6.41 37.31
N SER A 40 -19.34 7.17 38.09
CA SER A 40 -18.12 6.83 38.87
C SER A 40 -17.05 5.80 38.37
N ASN A 41 -15.85 6.34 38.13
CA ASN A 41 -14.47 5.76 38.10
C ASN A 41 -14.06 4.90 39.32
N PRO A 42 -12.84 4.31 39.40
CA PRO A 42 -11.95 3.72 38.39
C PRO A 42 -11.26 2.41 38.90
N GLU A 43 -11.32 1.29 38.20
CA GLU A 43 -10.31 0.24 38.36
C GLU A 43 -10.15 -0.50 37.02
N ALA A 44 -9.03 -0.24 36.38
CA ALA A 44 -8.63 -0.91 35.15
C ALA A 44 -8.32 -2.38 35.48
N SER A 45 -9.31 -3.24 35.33
CA SER A 45 -9.04 -4.61 34.93
C SER A 45 -8.32 -4.52 33.58
N LEU A 46 -7.06 -4.95 33.56
CA LEU A 46 -6.41 -5.35 32.33
C LEU A 46 -7.10 -6.63 31.87
N ASP A 47 -8.35 -6.50 31.42
CA ASP A 47 -8.98 -7.57 30.66
C ASP A 47 -8.14 -7.74 29.40
N GLU A 48 -7.65 -8.96 29.27
CA GLU A 48 -6.77 -9.44 28.23
C GLU A 48 -7.24 -8.89 26.88
N VAL A 49 -6.44 -8.01 26.29
CA VAL A 49 -6.57 -7.70 24.87
C VAL A 49 -6.26 -9.01 24.17
N ASP A 50 -7.31 -9.77 23.85
CA ASP A 50 -7.24 -10.93 22.97
C ASP A 50 -6.48 -10.48 21.73
N GLY A 51 -5.23 -10.95 21.67
CA GLY A 51 -4.29 -10.73 20.60
C GLY A 51 -4.71 -11.53 19.38
N SER A 52 -5.96 -11.35 18.94
CA SER A 52 -6.43 -11.72 17.62
C SER A 52 -5.67 -10.84 16.64
N VAL A 53 -4.44 -11.28 16.35
CA VAL A 53 -3.76 -10.96 15.11
C VAL A 53 -4.77 -11.38 14.05
N HIS A 54 -5.48 -10.41 13.48
CA HIS A 54 -6.28 -10.67 12.29
C HIS A 54 -5.29 -11.08 11.20
N GLU A 55 -5.03 -12.38 11.14
CA GLU A 55 -4.21 -13.04 10.14
C GLU A 55 -4.72 -12.54 8.79
N ALA A 56 -3.90 -11.74 8.11
CA ALA A 56 -4.33 -11.15 6.85
C ALA A 56 -4.68 -12.31 5.90
N PRO A 57 -5.88 -12.28 5.26
CA PRO A 57 -6.49 -13.44 4.60
C PRO A 57 -5.49 -14.15 3.71
N PRO A 58 -5.49 -15.49 3.61
CA PRO A 58 -4.49 -16.21 2.84
C PRO A 58 -4.37 -15.64 1.42
N PRO A 59 -3.16 -15.61 0.83
CA PRO A 59 -2.97 -15.13 -0.52
C PRO A 59 -3.85 -15.96 -1.47
N PRO A 60 -4.48 -15.33 -2.46
CA PRO A 60 -5.34 -16.06 -3.38
C PRO A 60 -4.50 -17.07 -4.16
N GLU A 61 -5.04 -18.27 -4.34
CA GLU A 61 -4.35 -19.34 -5.06
C GLU A 61 -4.53 -19.23 -6.57
N ASP A 62 -5.69 -18.74 -7.01
CA ASP A 62 -6.05 -18.56 -8.41
C ASP A 62 -6.04 -17.07 -8.80
N ALA A 63 -5.11 -16.72 -9.70
CA ALA A 63 -4.95 -15.38 -10.21
C ALA A 63 -6.18 -14.89 -11.01
N SER A 64 -6.76 -15.77 -11.83
CA SER A 64 -7.90 -15.44 -12.69
C SER A 64 -9.12 -15.09 -11.86
N GLN A 65 -9.38 -15.87 -10.80
CA GLN A 65 -10.48 -15.59 -9.87
C GLN A 65 -10.24 -14.30 -9.09
N PHE A 66 -9.01 -14.08 -8.61
CA PHE A 66 -8.64 -12.86 -7.90
C PHE A 66 -8.88 -11.62 -8.77
N PHE A 67 -8.35 -11.60 -9.99
CA PHE A 67 -8.50 -10.43 -10.85
C PHE A 67 -9.92 -10.27 -11.40
N ALA A 68 -10.69 -11.34 -11.59
CA ALA A 68 -12.11 -11.21 -11.92
C ALA A 68 -12.90 -10.46 -10.82
N GLN A 69 -12.62 -10.74 -9.55
CA GLN A 69 -13.24 -10.00 -8.43
C GLN A 69 -12.79 -8.55 -8.38
N GLU A 70 -11.50 -8.28 -8.64
CA GLU A 70 -10.97 -6.92 -8.66
C GLU A 70 -11.54 -6.11 -9.83
N VAL A 71 -11.63 -6.68 -11.03
CA VAL A 71 -12.30 -6.06 -12.20
C VAL A 71 -13.74 -5.70 -11.87
N ALA A 72 -14.48 -6.60 -11.21
CA ALA A 72 -15.86 -6.33 -10.77
C ALA A 72 -15.98 -5.16 -9.77
N ARG A 73 -14.88 -4.78 -9.09
CA ARG A 73 -14.82 -3.59 -8.21
C ARG A 73 -14.58 -2.28 -8.96
N GLY A 74 -14.37 -2.32 -10.28
CA GLY A 74 -14.15 -1.12 -11.10
C GLY A 74 -12.71 -0.61 -11.00
N LEU A 75 -11.76 -1.39 -11.51
CA LEU A 75 -10.35 -1.00 -11.51
C LEU A 75 -10.12 0.22 -12.40
N THR A 76 -9.43 1.21 -11.84
CA THR A 76 -9.02 2.43 -12.55
C THR A 76 -7.51 2.53 -12.58
N CYS A 77 -6.99 3.00 -13.72
CA CYS A 77 -5.58 3.27 -13.89
C CYS A 77 -5.10 4.29 -12.85
N ILE A 78 -3.98 4.00 -12.19
CA ILE A 78 -3.44 4.88 -11.17
C ILE A 78 -2.89 6.19 -11.74
N ASP A 79 -2.37 6.16 -12.97
CA ASP A 79 -1.72 7.32 -13.60
C ASP A 79 -2.71 8.26 -14.29
N CYS A 80 -3.63 7.71 -15.08
CA CYS A 80 -4.53 8.50 -15.93
C CYS A 80 -6.02 8.41 -15.55
N GLY A 81 -6.39 7.53 -14.61
CA GLY A 81 -7.77 7.37 -14.17
C GLY A 81 -8.69 6.64 -15.14
N LEU A 82 -8.20 6.18 -16.30
CA LEU A 82 -9.00 5.41 -17.26
C LEU A 82 -9.59 4.14 -16.57
N PRO A 83 -10.87 3.80 -16.81
CA PRO A 83 -11.45 2.58 -16.28
C PRO A 83 -10.83 1.33 -16.94
N ASP A 84 -11.25 0.16 -16.45
CA ASP A 84 -10.89 -1.15 -16.99
C ASP A 84 -9.38 -1.39 -17.07
N ALA A 85 -8.67 -1.02 -16.00
CA ALA A 85 -7.24 -1.24 -15.89
C ALA A 85 -6.92 -2.75 -15.74
N ASP A 86 -6.48 -3.37 -16.84
CA ASP A 86 -6.15 -4.79 -17.00
C ASP A 86 -4.64 -5.10 -16.93
N TRP A 87 -3.84 -4.10 -16.58
CA TRP A 87 -2.43 -4.24 -16.26
C TRP A 87 -2.17 -3.86 -14.81
N ALA A 88 -1.04 -4.32 -14.27
CA ALA A 88 -0.65 -4.03 -12.91
C ALA A 88 0.85 -3.81 -12.77
N SER A 89 1.23 -2.90 -11.87
CA SER A 89 2.60 -2.81 -11.36
C SER A 89 2.68 -3.57 -10.04
N VAL A 90 3.40 -4.69 -10.06
CA VAL A 90 3.61 -5.54 -8.88
C VAL A 90 4.50 -4.85 -7.84
N SER A 91 5.42 -3.98 -8.31
CA SER A 91 6.31 -3.20 -7.43
C SER A 91 5.51 -2.29 -6.49
N TYR A 92 4.44 -1.68 -7.00
CA TYR A 92 3.63 -0.71 -6.26
C TYR A 92 2.28 -1.27 -5.81
N GLY A 93 1.88 -2.45 -6.30
CA GLY A 93 0.57 -3.03 -6.03
C GLY A 93 -0.57 -2.22 -6.66
N THR A 94 -0.37 -1.64 -7.84
CA THR A 94 -1.34 -0.73 -8.49
C THR A 94 -1.80 -1.25 -9.85
N TYR A 95 -2.92 -0.73 -10.34
CA TYR A 95 -3.47 -1.07 -11.65
C TYR A 95 -3.22 0.03 -12.69
N LEU A 96 -2.96 -0.38 -13.93
CA LEU A 96 -2.57 0.45 -15.06
C LEU A 96 -3.44 0.12 -16.27
N CYS A 97 -3.73 1.11 -17.11
CA CYS A 97 -4.19 0.83 -18.47
C CYS A 97 -2.99 0.41 -19.35
N VAL A 98 -3.28 -0.14 -20.52
CA VAL A 98 -2.25 -0.61 -21.48
C VAL A 98 -1.19 0.45 -21.82
N ASP A 99 -1.59 1.71 -22.01
CA ASP A 99 -0.65 2.78 -22.37
C ASP A 99 0.30 3.14 -21.22
N CYS A 100 -0.23 3.21 -20.00
CA CYS A 100 0.56 3.50 -18.80
C CYS A 100 1.49 2.33 -18.48
N ALA A 101 1.01 1.10 -18.65
CA ALA A 101 1.83 -0.10 -18.57
C ALA A 101 3.01 -0.06 -19.55
N GLY A 102 2.78 0.42 -20.78
CA GLY A 102 3.85 0.66 -21.77
C GLY A 102 4.91 1.65 -21.27
N ARG A 103 4.50 2.78 -20.70
CA ARG A 103 5.43 3.77 -20.12
C ARG A 103 6.21 3.20 -18.93
N HIS A 104 5.54 2.48 -18.04
CA HIS A 104 6.16 1.83 -16.89
C HIS A 104 7.20 0.78 -17.30
N ARG A 105 6.99 0.06 -18.41
CA ARG A 105 8.00 -0.87 -18.97
C ARG A 105 9.28 -0.13 -19.38
N GLY A 106 9.16 1.09 -19.90
CA GLY A 106 10.30 1.94 -20.27
C GLY A 106 11.18 2.35 -19.09
N LEU A 107 10.66 2.36 -17.86
CA LEU A 107 11.43 2.64 -16.64
C LEU A 107 12.37 1.49 -16.25
N GLY A 108 12.08 0.26 -16.71
CA GLY A 108 12.79 -0.94 -16.34
C GLY A 108 12.25 -1.64 -15.09
N VAL A 109 12.52 -2.95 -15.01
CA VAL A 109 11.94 -3.87 -14.02
C VAL A 109 12.27 -3.55 -12.57
N HIS A 110 13.44 -2.95 -12.33
CA HIS A 110 13.89 -2.58 -10.99
C HIS A 110 13.09 -1.41 -10.40
N LEU A 111 12.42 -0.62 -11.24
CA LEU A 111 11.53 0.46 -10.82
C LEU A 111 10.07 0.01 -10.87
N SER A 112 9.62 -0.53 -12.00
CA SER A 112 8.25 -0.99 -12.15
C SER A 112 8.21 -2.36 -12.81
N PHE A 113 7.89 -3.37 -12.02
CA PHE A 113 7.63 -4.71 -12.54
C PHE A 113 6.17 -4.85 -12.96
N VAL A 114 5.94 -4.78 -14.28
CA VAL A 114 4.61 -4.74 -14.89
C VAL A 114 4.16 -6.14 -15.34
N ARG A 115 2.89 -6.49 -15.09
CA ARG A 115 2.24 -7.73 -15.53
C ARG A 115 0.80 -7.47 -15.99
N SER A 116 0.33 -8.23 -16.98
CA SER A 116 -1.08 -8.30 -17.37
C SER A 116 -1.87 -9.10 -16.33
N THR A 117 -3.07 -8.65 -15.99
CA THR A 117 -3.93 -9.40 -15.05
C THR A 117 -4.55 -10.65 -15.67
N THR A 118 -4.58 -10.73 -17.01
CA THR A 118 -5.25 -11.81 -17.77
C THR A 118 -4.29 -12.72 -18.52
N MET A 119 -3.16 -12.19 -19.02
CA MET A 119 -2.25 -12.93 -19.91
C MET A 119 -1.00 -13.48 -19.21
N ASP A 120 -0.62 -12.92 -18.06
CA ASP A 120 0.61 -13.32 -17.37
C ASP A 120 0.34 -14.38 -16.29
N ILE A 121 1.37 -15.19 -16.01
CA ILE A 121 1.37 -16.11 -14.88
C ILE A 121 1.78 -15.34 -13.62
N TRP A 122 1.00 -15.49 -12.57
CA TRP A 122 1.20 -14.82 -11.29
C TRP A 122 1.66 -15.79 -10.20
N SER A 123 2.65 -15.39 -9.41
CA SER A 123 3.05 -16.13 -8.22
C SER A 123 2.21 -15.73 -7.00
N LYS A 124 2.07 -16.63 -6.02
CA LYS A 124 1.36 -16.34 -4.76
C LYS A 124 1.88 -15.07 -4.07
N GLY A 125 3.19 -14.83 -4.11
CA GLY A 125 3.81 -13.63 -3.55
C GLY A 125 3.45 -12.34 -4.30
N GLN A 126 3.25 -12.41 -5.62
CA GLN A 126 2.81 -11.26 -6.41
C GLN A 126 1.33 -10.96 -6.17
N LEU A 127 0.49 -12.00 -6.15
CA LEU A 127 -0.92 -11.90 -5.82
C LEU A 127 -1.14 -11.31 -4.42
N ARG A 128 -0.32 -11.71 -3.45
CA ARG A 128 -0.32 -11.13 -2.10
C ARG A 128 -0.05 -9.63 -2.12
N ARG A 129 0.90 -9.15 -2.92
CA ARG A 129 1.18 -7.71 -3.06
C ARG A 129 0.00 -6.96 -3.64
N MET A 130 -0.66 -7.53 -4.65
CA MET A 130 -1.87 -6.93 -5.24
C MET A 130 -3.04 -6.89 -4.24
N GLN A 131 -3.24 -7.97 -3.48
CA GLN A 131 -4.28 -8.07 -2.44
C GLN A 131 -4.10 -7.03 -1.32
N LEU A 132 -2.85 -6.79 -0.90
CA LEU A 132 -2.52 -5.79 0.11
C LEU A 132 -2.43 -4.37 -0.46
N GLY A 133 -2.19 -4.23 -1.77
CA GLY A 133 -2.17 -2.98 -2.50
C GLY A 133 -3.56 -2.51 -2.95
N GLY A 134 -3.64 -2.05 -4.18
CA GLY A 134 -4.82 -1.51 -4.85
C GLY A 134 -4.72 -0.01 -5.08
N SER A 135 -5.33 0.46 -6.18
CA SER A 135 -5.24 1.87 -6.60
C SER A 135 -5.71 2.84 -5.51
N ASN A 136 -6.72 2.49 -4.72
CA ASN A 136 -7.24 3.36 -3.65
C ASN A 136 -6.26 3.53 -2.50
N ARG A 137 -5.66 2.43 -2.02
CA ARG A 137 -4.64 2.48 -0.95
C ARG A 137 -3.42 3.26 -1.39
N PHE A 138 -3.00 3.08 -2.65
CA PHE A 138 -1.88 3.85 -3.19
C PHE A 138 -2.19 5.34 -3.32
N ARG A 139 -3.40 5.72 -3.75
CA ARG A 139 -3.82 7.14 -3.76
C ARG A 139 -3.85 7.74 -2.36
N GLU A 140 -4.34 7.00 -1.38
CA GLU A 140 -4.32 7.43 0.03
C GLU A 140 -2.89 7.62 0.54
N PHE A 141 -1.99 6.67 0.23
CA PHE A 141 -0.56 6.82 0.50
C PHE A 141 -0.01 8.10 -0.13
N LEU A 142 -0.23 8.34 -1.43
CA LEU A 142 0.26 9.55 -2.10
C LEU A 142 -0.27 10.84 -1.47
N ARG A 143 -1.53 10.87 -1.01
CA ARG A 143 -2.12 12.05 -0.32
C ARG A 143 -1.41 12.38 1.00
N SER A 144 -0.81 11.40 1.67
CA SER A 144 -0.01 11.64 2.87
C SER A 144 1.36 12.26 2.56
N TYR A 145 1.78 12.29 1.30
CA TYR A 145 3.04 12.87 0.83
C TYR A 145 2.79 13.94 -0.26
N PRO A 146 2.26 15.12 0.08
CA PRO A 146 1.90 16.16 -0.89
C PRO A 146 3.05 16.57 -1.83
N LYS A 147 4.30 16.53 -1.34
CA LYS A 147 5.50 16.78 -2.15
C LYS A 147 5.67 15.84 -3.36
N LEU A 148 5.09 14.63 -3.30
CA LEU A 148 5.12 13.67 -4.41
C LEU A 148 4.04 13.93 -5.46
N VAL A 149 2.99 14.68 -5.10
CA VAL A 149 1.82 14.95 -5.96
C VAL A 149 1.91 16.33 -6.61
N GLU A 150 2.43 17.32 -5.88
CA GLU A 150 2.44 18.73 -6.31
C GLU A 150 3.60 19.07 -7.26
N GLU A 151 4.74 18.39 -7.15
CA GLU A 151 5.89 18.64 -8.02
C GLU A 151 6.11 17.52 -9.04
N PRO A 152 6.07 17.81 -10.36
CA PRO A 152 6.47 16.83 -11.36
C PRO A 152 7.94 16.44 -11.12
N GLN A 153 8.16 15.17 -10.76
CA GLN A 153 9.48 14.58 -10.53
C GLN A 153 10.20 14.38 -11.87
N THR A 154 10.49 15.47 -12.57
CA THR A 154 11.31 15.44 -13.78
C THR A 154 12.76 15.16 -13.38
N SER A 155 13.51 14.48 -14.26
CA SER A 155 14.94 14.27 -14.05
C SER A 155 15.68 15.59 -13.81
N ALA A 156 15.28 16.65 -14.50
CA ALA A 156 15.78 18.01 -14.30
C ALA A 156 15.50 18.55 -12.88
N ALA A 157 14.27 18.42 -12.38
CA ALA A 157 13.90 18.88 -11.03
C ALA A 157 14.61 18.09 -9.92
N LEU A 158 14.83 16.78 -10.13
CA LEU A 158 15.55 15.93 -9.18
C LEU A 158 17.04 16.25 -9.11
N MET A 159 17.68 16.54 -10.25
CA MET A 159 19.11 16.88 -10.32
C MET A 159 19.45 18.17 -9.55
N HIS A 160 18.52 19.11 -9.42
CA HIS A 160 18.72 20.35 -8.65
C HIS A 160 18.57 20.18 -7.13
N ARG A 161 17.94 19.10 -6.63
CA ARG A 161 17.81 18.81 -5.19
C ARG A 161 19.01 18.07 -4.59
N SER A 162 19.90 17.55 -5.43
CA SER A 162 21.08 16.76 -5.01
C SER A 162 22.30 17.59 -4.62
N SER A 163 22.18 18.92 -4.57
CA SER A 163 23.20 19.81 -4.01
C SER A 163 22.90 20.07 -2.53
N PHE A 164 23.06 19.05 -1.68
CA PHE A 164 23.24 19.19 -0.24
C PHE A 164 24.21 18.11 0.24
#